data_AF-A0A7S1R614-F1
#
_entry.id   AF-A0A7S1R614-F1
#
_cell.length_a   1.000
_cell.length_b   1.000
_cell.length_c   1.000
_cell.angle_alpha   90.00
_cell.angle_beta   90.00
_cell.angle_gamma   90.00
#
_symmetry.space_group_name_H-M   'P 1'
#
loop_
_entity.id
_entity.type
_entity.pdbx_description
1 polymer ?
#
loop_
_entity_poly.entity_id
_entity_poly.type
_entity_poly.pdbx_seq_one_letter_code
_entity_poly.pdbx_strand_id
1 'polypeptide(L)'
;GDRIFLEADGRWLGVAGPEDRVLALRGPAAPGQPGPAAASFTLEVKSPPAPARVGFQTVLAEGFEDVEWFGRGPCESYCDRHAAARVGRFRGSISEQTFKYVRPQENGNKFETRWMALKRAPAAGAACEGLLVAAHP
;
A
#
# COMPACT_ATOMS: atom_id res chain seq x y z
N GLY A 1 -2.09 -5.25 27.91
CA GLY A 1 -1.83 -4.42 26.74
C GLY A 1 -2.50 -5.09 25.58
N ASP A 2 -3.57 -4.49 25.08
CA ASP A 2 -4.54 -5.14 24.20
C ASP A 2 -3.86 -5.62 22.92
N ARG A 3 -3.93 -6.93 22.67
CA ARG A 3 -3.41 -7.57 21.47
C ARG A 3 -4.58 -7.76 20.52
N ILE A 4 -4.50 -7.17 19.33
CA ILE A 4 -5.45 -7.47 18.26
C ILE A 4 -4.88 -8.64 17.46
N PHE A 5 -5.69 -9.70 17.37
CA PHE A 5 -5.38 -10.95 16.69
C PHE A 5 -6.02 -10.96 15.31
N LEU A 6 -5.22 -11.17 14.27
CA LEU A 6 -5.67 -11.10 12.87
C LEU A 6 -5.49 -12.43 12.15
N GLU A 7 -6.57 -12.89 11.52
CA GLU A 7 -6.66 -14.14 10.78
C GLU A 7 -7.04 -13.85 9.32
N ALA A 8 -6.39 -14.51 8.37
CA ALA A 8 -6.91 -14.65 7.01
C ALA A 8 -6.75 -16.09 6.54
N ASP A 9 -7.79 -16.63 5.91
CA ASP A 9 -7.81 -17.97 5.32
C ASP A 9 -7.29 -19.08 6.27
N GLY A 10 -7.62 -19.00 7.57
CA GLY A 10 -7.19 -19.97 8.58
C GLY A 10 -5.71 -19.89 8.96
N ARG A 11 -5.01 -18.81 8.58
CA ARG A 11 -3.59 -18.57 8.89
C ARG A 11 -3.42 -17.28 9.69
N TRP A 12 -2.60 -17.36 10.74
CA TRP A 12 -2.24 -16.22 11.59
C TRP A 12 -1.37 -15.22 10.82
N LEU A 13 -1.85 -13.99 10.65
CA LEU A 13 -1.18 -12.98 9.82
C LEU A 13 -0.28 -12.01 10.59
N GLY A 14 -0.54 -11.77 11.88
CA GLY A 14 0.25 -10.87 12.71
C GLY A 14 -0.40 -10.49 14.03
N VAL A 15 0.39 -9.83 14.90
CA VAL A 15 -0.03 -9.27 16.20
C VAL A 15 0.14 -7.75 16.13
N ALA A 16 -0.93 -6.98 16.35
CA ALA A 16 -0.80 -5.54 16.56
C ALA A 16 -0.33 -5.28 18.01
N GLY A 17 0.86 -4.73 18.15
CA GLY A 17 1.44 -4.29 19.42
C GLY A 17 1.17 -2.80 19.69
N PRO A 18 1.66 -2.26 20.84
CA PRO A 18 1.39 -0.89 21.33
C PRO A 18 1.87 0.26 20.43
N GLU A 19 2.38 -0.02 19.23
CA GLU A 19 2.74 0.97 18.22
C GLU A 19 1.74 1.05 17.05
N ASP A 20 0.53 0.51 17.21
CA ASP A 20 -0.60 0.66 16.27
C ASP A 20 -0.33 0.23 14.82
N ARG A 21 0.56 -0.75 14.62
CA ARG A 21 0.85 -1.31 13.29
C ARG A 21 0.25 -2.69 13.14
N VAL A 22 -0.75 -2.79 12.29
CA VAL A 22 -1.24 -4.06 11.73
C VAL A 22 -0.41 -4.37 10.49
N LEU A 23 0.42 -5.42 10.56
CA LEU A 23 1.14 -5.97 9.41
C LEU A 23 0.51 -7.31 9.02
N ALA A 24 -0.18 -7.36 7.89
CA ALA A 24 -0.68 -8.60 7.30
C ALA A 24 0.39 -9.21 6.37
N LEU A 25 0.87 -10.42 6.67
CA LEU A 25 1.90 -11.11 5.88
C LEU A 25 1.31 -12.05 4.81
N ARG A 26 1.46 -11.61 3.55
CA ARG A 26 1.59 -12.30 2.24
C ARG A 26 0.91 -13.66 1.99
N GLY A 27 0.11 -13.72 0.92
CA GLY A 27 0.09 -14.87 0.01
C GLY A 27 0.93 -14.57 -1.24
N PRO A 28 2.02 -15.30 -1.57
CA PRO A 28 2.60 -15.22 -2.89
C PRO A 28 1.64 -15.85 -3.91
N ALA A 29 1.61 -15.32 -5.14
CA ALA A 29 1.17 -16.13 -6.28
C ALA A 29 2.02 -17.41 -6.30
N ALA A 30 1.38 -18.56 -6.51
CA ALA A 30 2.12 -19.80 -6.73
C ALA A 30 3.15 -19.57 -7.85
N PRO A 31 4.40 -20.08 -7.72
CA PRO A 31 5.38 -19.97 -8.78
C PRO A 31 4.78 -20.52 -10.09
N GLY A 32 4.75 -19.70 -11.15
CA GLY A 32 4.33 -20.14 -12.49
C GLY A 32 2.94 -19.70 -12.97
N GLN A 33 2.20 -18.86 -12.23
CA GLN A 33 0.93 -18.32 -12.72
C GLN A 33 1.03 -16.80 -13.01
N PRO A 34 1.30 -16.38 -14.26
CA PRO A 34 1.24 -14.98 -14.63
C PRO A 34 -0.23 -14.52 -14.65
N GLY A 35 -0.65 -13.80 -13.62
CA GLY A 35 -2.00 -13.25 -13.50
C GLY A 35 -2.17 -12.36 -12.27
N PRO A 36 -3.21 -11.52 -12.21
CA PRO A 36 -3.50 -10.72 -11.02
C PRO A 36 -3.80 -11.65 -9.85
N ALA A 37 -2.98 -11.58 -8.79
CA ALA A 37 -3.28 -12.25 -7.53
C ALA A 37 -4.30 -11.41 -6.76
N ALA A 38 -5.53 -11.92 -6.62
CA ALA A 38 -6.52 -11.32 -5.73
C ALA A 38 -6.28 -11.82 -4.31
N ALA A 39 -6.23 -10.90 -3.35
CA ALA A 39 -6.16 -11.21 -1.93
C ALA A 39 -7.38 -10.60 -1.23
N SER A 40 -8.04 -11.39 -0.39
CA SER A 40 -9.13 -10.93 0.49
C SER A 40 -8.76 -11.30 1.93
N PHE A 41 -9.18 -10.48 2.88
CA PHE A 41 -9.06 -10.78 4.30
C PHE A 41 -10.22 -10.15 5.05
N THR A 42 -10.65 -10.77 6.14
CA THR A 42 -11.65 -10.23 7.06
C THR A 42 -10.96 -9.86 8.35
N LEU A 43 -11.20 -8.65 8.85
CA LEU A 43 -10.60 -8.15 10.08
C LEU A 43 -11.69 -7.92 11.12
N GLU A 44 -11.60 -8.59 12.27
CA GLU A 44 -12.52 -8.38 13.40
C GLU A 44 -11.85 -7.51 14.47
N VAL A 45 -12.41 -6.32 14.73
CA VAL A 45 -11.94 -5.43 15.81
C VAL A 45 -12.77 -5.69 17.06
N LYS A 46 -12.18 -6.36 18.05
CA LYS A 46 -12.90 -6.86 19.25
C LYS A 46 -13.05 -5.83 20.38
N SER A 47 -12.21 -4.80 20.41
CA SER A 47 -12.27 -3.73 21.41
C SER A 47 -11.59 -2.46 20.90
N PRO A 48 -12.03 -1.27 21.33
CA PRO A 48 -11.36 -0.01 21.01
C PRO A 48 -9.96 0.07 21.63
N PRO A 49 -9.07 0.91 21.08
CA PRO A 49 -9.28 1.76 19.91
C PRO A 49 -9.20 0.99 18.58
N ALA A 50 -9.81 1.55 17.53
CA ALA A 50 -9.63 1.02 16.18
C ALA A 50 -8.17 1.15 15.73
N PRO A 51 -7.67 0.23 14.88
CA PRO A 51 -6.29 0.30 14.37
C PRO A 51 -6.07 1.58 13.55
N ALA A 52 -4.88 2.17 13.65
CA ALA A 52 -4.52 3.37 12.89
C ALA A 52 -4.53 3.13 11.37
N ARG A 53 -4.13 1.92 10.93
CA ARG A 53 -4.14 1.48 9.53
C ARG A 53 -4.39 -0.01 9.40
N VAL A 54 -4.99 -0.40 8.29
CA VAL A 54 -5.21 -1.80 7.88
C VAL A 54 -4.84 -1.92 6.41
N GLY A 55 -4.00 -2.90 6.07
CA GLY A 55 -3.57 -3.11 4.68
C GLY A 55 -2.42 -4.10 4.56
N PHE A 56 -1.84 -4.15 3.36
CA PHE A 56 -0.68 -4.97 3.04
C PHE A 56 0.59 -4.11 2.95
N GLN A 57 1.72 -4.71 3.30
CA GLN A 57 3.04 -4.12 3.08
C GLN A 57 3.93 -5.12 2.36
N THR A 58 4.71 -4.63 1.40
CA THR A 58 5.73 -5.42 0.71
C THR A 58 6.95 -4.55 0.43
N VAL A 59 8.07 -5.20 0.11
CA VAL A 59 9.30 -4.54 -0.33
C VAL A 59 9.57 -5.03 -1.74
N LEU A 60 9.74 -4.09 -2.66
CA LEU A 60 10.08 -4.39 -4.05
C LEU A 60 11.59 -4.50 -4.23
N ALA A 61 12.02 -5.18 -5.29
CA ALA A 61 13.41 -5.13 -5.72
C ALA A 61 13.82 -3.70 -6.07
N GLU A 62 15.12 -3.44 -6.11
CA GLU A 62 15.65 -2.14 -6.55
C GLU A 62 15.26 -1.84 -8.01
N GLY A 63 15.15 -0.55 -8.36
CA GLY A 63 14.85 -0.06 -9.71
C GLY A 63 13.39 0.31 -9.99
N PHE A 64 12.50 0.19 -9.01
CA PHE A 64 11.15 0.78 -9.06
C PHE A 64 11.19 2.23 -8.55
N GLU A 65 11.59 3.15 -9.41
CA GLU A 65 11.82 4.56 -9.04
C GLU A 65 10.67 5.50 -9.39
N ASP A 66 9.77 5.07 -10.28
CA ASP A 66 8.63 5.84 -10.75
C ASP A 66 7.32 5.21 -10.29
N VAL A 67 6.35 6.08 -9.97
CA VAL A 67 4.97 5.69 -9.68
C VAL A 67 3.99 6.50 -10.52
N GLU A 68 2.95 5.83 -11.00
CA GLU A 68 1.79 6.41 -11.64
C GLU A 68 0.54 5.98 -10.87
N TRP A 69 -0.41 6.87 -10.63
CA TRP A 69 -1.66 6.51 -9.97
C TRP A 69 -2.85 7.29 -10.51
N PHE A 70 -4.02 6.70 -10.36
CA PHE A 70 -5.30 7.37 -10.59
C PHE A 70 -6.08 7.43 -9.28
N GLY A 71 -6.27 8.63 -8.77
CA GLY A 71 -6.78 8.89 -7.43
C GLY A 71 -6.64 10.35 -7.06
N ARG A 72 -6.61 10.67 -5.77
CA ARG A 72 -6.34 12.03 -5.32
C ARG A 72 -4.85 12.38 -5.39
N GLY A 73 -4.57 13.62 -5.80
CA GLY A 73 -3.21 14.13 -5.90
C GLY A 73 -3.15 15.59 -6.35
N PRO A 74 -1.94 16.11 -6.67
CA PRO A 74 -0.66 15.38 -6.68
C PRO A 74 -0.07 15.19 -5.27
N CYS A 75 -0.38 16.08 -4.33
CA CYS A 75 0.12 16.06 -2.97
C CYS A 75 -0.44 14.89 -2.14
N GLU A 76 0.18 14.62 -1.00
CA GLU A 76 -0.39 13.70 -0.01
C GLU A 76 -1.79 14.14 0.45
N SER A 77 -2.64 13.17 0.75
CA SER A 77 -4.01 13.38 1.19
C SER A 77 -4.46 12.28 2.15
N TYR A 78 -5.34 12.63 3.09
CA TYR A 78 -5.85 11.74 4.14
C TYR A 78 -7.37 11.80 4.19
N CYS A 79 -8.00 10.84 4.86
CA CYS A 79 -9.47 10.75 4.95
C CYS A 79 -10.10 12.03 5.53
N ASP A 80 -9.41 12.72 6.43
CA ASP A 80 -9.79 13.98 7.07
C ASP A 80 -9.17 15.22 6.40
N ARG A 81 -8.21 15.05 5.48
CA ARG A 81 -7.47 16.14 4.81
C ARG A 81 -7.21 15.84 3.34
N HIS A 82 -8.20 16.09 2.49
CA HIS A 82 -8.10 15.84 1.05
C HIS A 82 -8.77 16.89 0.16
N ALA A 83 -9.33 17.97 0.72
CA ALA A 83 -10.09 18.97 -0.03
C ALA A 83 -9.28 19.65 -1.16
N ALA A 84 -7.97 19.81 -0.98
CA ALA A 84 -7.07 20.36 -1.99
C ALA A 84 -6.61 19.34 -3.05
N ALA A 85 -6.80 18.04 -2.80
CA ALA A 85 -6.33 16.96 -3.66
C ALA A 85 -7.44 16.53 -4.64
N ARG A 86 -7.22 16.84 -5.93
CA ARG A 86 -8.17 16.54 -7.00
C ARG A 86 -8.03 15.09 -7.45
N VAL A 87 -9.14 14.50 -7.90
CA VAL A 87 -9.10 13.18 -8.55
C VAL A 87 -8.55 13.35 -9.96
N GLY A 88 -7.51 12.59 -10.30
CA GLY A 88 -6.83 12.67 -11.59
C GLY A 88 -5.78 11.58 -11.76
N ARG A 89 -5.12 11.57 -12.92
CA ARG A 89 -3.97 10.71 -13.19
C ARG A 89 -2.69 11.50 -12.94
N PHE A 90 -1.84 10.99 -12.07
CA PHE A 90 -0.60 11.61 -11.66
C PHE A 90 0.56 10.64 -11.84
N ARG A 91 1.76 11.19 -12.08
CA ARG A 91 3.02 10.44 -12.16
C ARG A 91 4.11 11.27 -11.51
N GLY A 92 5.05 10.60 -10.85
CA GLY A 92 6.26 11.20 -10.31
C GLY A 92 7.23 10.15 -9.84
N SER A 93 8.42 10.59 -9.44
CA SER A 93 9.39 9.70 -8.80
C SER A 93 8.94 9.36 -7.37
N ILE A 94 9.35 8.19 -6.87
CA ILE A 94 9.07 7.76 -5.49
C ILE A 94 9.62 8.76 -4.46
N SER A 95 10.77 9.36 -4.74
CA SER A 95 11.40 10.35 -3.84
C SER A 95 10.57 11.62 -3.68
N GLU A 96 9.81 12.02 -4.71
CA GLU A 96 8.87 13.15 -4.67
C GLU A 96 7.55 12.82 -3.96
N GLN A 97 7.26 11.54 -3.69
CA GLN A 97 6.02 11.13 -3.04
C GLN A 97 6.08 11.16 -1.51
N THR A 98 7.18 11.62 -0.94
CA THR A 98 7.35 11.77 0.51
C THR A 98 7.63 13.22 0.88
N PHE A 99 7.24 13.62 2.09
CA PHE A 99 7.51 14.96 2.60
C PHE A 99 8.53 14.92 3.74
N LYS A 100 9.55 15.78 3.67
CA LYS A 100 10.62 15.86 4.67
C LYS A 100 10.22 16.75 5.85
N TYR A 101 9.36 16.22 6.72
CA TYR A 101 9.03 16.89 7.98
C TYR A 101 10.25 17.01 8.89
N VAL A 102 10.29 18.09 9.70
CA VAL A 102 11.37 18.35 10.68
C VAL A 102 11.56 17.16 11.63
N ARG A 103 10.46 16.52 12.03
CA ARG A 103 10.47 15.22 12.70
C ARG A 103 9.91 14.17 11.76
N PRO A 104 10.64 13.07 11.49
CA PRO A 104 10.15 11.97 10.67
C PRO A 104 8.84 11.40 11.21
N GLN A 105 7.83 11.36 10.36
CA GLN A 105 6.46 10.97 10.66
C GLN A 105 5.83 10.35 9.41
N GLU A 106 4.64 9.75 9.56
CA GLU A 106 3.86 9.23 8.44
C GLU A 106 3.56 10.31 7.40
N ASN A 107 3.80 10.03 6.13
CA ASN A 107 3.59 10.97 5.02
C ASN A 107 3.39 10.22 3.69
N GLY A 108 2.97 10.93 2.65
CA GLY A 108 2.92 10.41 1.28
C GLY A 108 1.65 9.65 0.89
N ASN A 109 0.63 9.61 1.77
CA ASN A 109 -0.62 8.89 1.49
C ASN A 109 -1.37 9.44 0.26
N LYS A 110 -1.96 8.54 -0.55
CA LYS A 110 -2.76 8.89 -1.73
C LYS A 110 -4.21 8.40 -1.53
N PHE A 111 -5.06 9.25 -0.96
CA PHE A 111 -6.44 8.89 -0.63
C PHE A 111 -7.30 8.64 -1.88
N GLU A 112 -8.29 7.73 -1.77
CA GLU A 112 -9.20 7.34 -2.86
C GLU A 112 -8.49 6.95 -4.17
N THR A 113 -7.35 6.26 -4.05
CA THR A 113 -6.63 5.70 -5.20
C THR A 113 -7.38 4.49 -5.75
N ARG A 114 -7.73 4.53 -7.03
CA ARG A 114 -8.38 3.42 -7.76
C ARG A 114 -7.37 2.44 -8.30
N TRP A 115 -6.24 2.96 -8.80
CA TRP A 115 -5.10 2.12 -9.15
C TRP A 115 -3.78 2.86 -8.98
N MET A 116 -2.73 2.11 -8.72
CA MET A 116 -1.35 2.56 -8.64
C MET A 116 -0.46 1.56 -9.38
N ALA A 117 0.43 2.08 -10.21
CA ALA A 117 1.37 1.31 -11.00
C ALA A 117 2.81 1.75 -10.70
N LEU A 118 3.67 0.79 -10.39
CA LEU A 118 5.11 0.98 -10.32
C LEU A 118 5.74 0.21 -11.47
N LYS A 119 6.70 0.84 -12.15
CA LYS A 119 7.41 0.23 -13.29
C LYS A 119 8.90 0.25 -13.02
N ARG A 120 9.56 -0.83 -13.40
CA ARG A 120 11.01 -0.94 -13.39
C ARG A 120 11.51 -1.01 -14.82
N ALA A 121 12.50 -0.19 -15.15
CA ALA A 121 13.19 -0.28 -16.42
C ALA A 121 13.91 -1.63 -16.52
N PRO A 122 13.78 -2.36 -17.64
CA PRO A 122 14.43 -3.65 -17.78
C PRO A 122 15.95 -3.48 -17.85
N ALA A 123 16.69 -4.47 -17.34
CA ALA A 123 18.08 -4.66 -17.75
C ALA A 123 18.13 -4.92 -19.27
N ALA A 124 19.25 -4.60 -19.92
CA ALA A 124 19.39 -4.79 -21.37
C ALA A 124 19.01 -6.23 -21.78
N GLY A 125 17.97 -6.37 -22.60
CA GLY A 125 17.46 -7.66 -23.08
C GLY A 125 16.41 -8.35 -22.20
N ALA A 126 15.99 -7.75 -21.08
CA ALA A 126 14.94 -8.29 -20.20
C ALA A 126 13.55 -7.70 -20.50
N ALA A 127 12.50 -8.40 -20.06
CA ALA A 127 11.13 -7.88 -20.09
C ALA A 127 10.91 -6.80 -19.03
N CYS A 128 10.03 -5.82 -19.30
CA CYS A 128 9.64 -4.81 -18.31
C CYS A 128 8.91 -5.48 -17.14
N GLU A 129 9.34 -5.17 -15.91
CA GLU A 129 8.67 -5.58 -14.69
C GLU A 129 7.77 -4.45 -14.18
N GLY A 130 6.58 -4.80 -13.68
CA GLY A 130 5.62 -3.84 -13.17
C GLY A 130 4.77 -4.43 -12.05
N LEU A 131 4.41 -3.58 -11.09
CA LEU A 131 3.40 -3.87 -10.08
C LEU A 131 2.20 -2.97 -10.33
N LEU A 132 1.02 -3.56 -10.51
CA LEU A 132 -0.26 -2.86 -10.56
C LEU A 132 -1.08 -3.25 -9.34
N VAL A 133 -1.44 -2.27 -8.53
CA VAL A 133 -2.41 -2.41 -7.44
C VAL A 133 -3.68 -1.71 -7.89
N ALA A 134 -4.81 -2.42 -7.88
CA ALA A 134 -6.11 -1.87 -8.19
C ALA A 134 -7.04 -2.07 -6.99
N ALA A 135 -7.73 -1.01 -6.59
CA ALA A 135 -8.86 -1.09 -5.68
C ALA A 135 -10.12 -1.28 -6.52
N HIS A 136 -10.88 -2.35 -6.26
CA HIS A 136 -12.20 -2.48 -6.82
C HIS A 136 -13.13 -1.41 -6.20
N PRO A 137 -14.01 -0.79 -7.01
CA PRO A 137 -14.96 0.23 -6.54
C PRO A 137 -16.00 -0.32 -5.56
#